data_AF-A0A9Q1K6T7-F1
#
_entry.id   AF-A0A9Q1K6T7-F1
#
_cell.length_a   1.000
_cell.length_b   1.000
_cell.length_c   1.000
_cell.angle_alpha   90.00
_cell.angle_beta   90.00
_cell.angle_gamma   90.00
#
_symmetry.space_group_name_H-M   'P 1'
#
loop_
_entity.id
_entity.type
_entity.pdbx_description
1 polymer ?
#
loop_
_entity_poly.entity_id
_entity_poly.type
_entity_poly.pdbx_seq_one_letter_code
_entity_poly.pdbx_strand_id
1 'polypeptide(L)'
;MDSDEGWDVENGISINGSSHEPIKLTKTAHNLSCSSLRKKSNPALALNSGSVWLKHILINLQEVVLGTKICLLFLAIPLAIVARTYDFGSVSVLFLVYRWQIAYYTGPTVGGLLNATCGNATELIIAILALHQGKISVLKYSLLGSILSNLLLVLGSSLFCGGLANLSKEQKFDKNQTDVNVLLLLLGVLCHALPFFSQSSSDATGTSSTRSILLLSRVSSIVMLVAYIAYLFFQLKTHQQFFDAQEEESEENEEEEEEEKAVIGFWSALSWLVGMTALTALLSEYVVGTVEAASSLWGISTRFLSVILLPIVGNAAEHAGAIIFAYKNKLDISLGVALGSATQISIFLVPLCVIIAWIMHIEMDLRLSALETSSFALSVVSIAFALQDGSSHYMKGAILLLGYMVISTSFLFPESSTGEFNKAKP
;
A
#
# COMPACT_ATOMS: atom_id res chain seq x y z
N MET A 1 15.06 79.28 15.91
CA MET A 1 13.79 79.17 16.65
C MET A 1 13.70 77.72 17.10
N ASP A 2 14.25 77.31 18.25
CA ASP A 2 14.38 77.98 19.58
C ASP A 2 12.99 78.27 20.19
N SER A 3 12.69 77.99 21.47
CA SER A 3 13.37 77.26 22.57
C SER A 3 12.29 76.83 23.60
N ASP A 4 12.48 76.09 24.71
CA ASP A 4 13.63 75.46 25.44
C ASP A 4 13.26 73.95 25.67
N GLU A 5 13.88 73.03 26.43
CA GLU A 5 14.80 72.97 27.59
C GLU A 5 14.24 73.41 28.97
N GLY A 6 14.60 72.79 30.12
CA GLY A 6 15.41 71.58 30.35
C GLY A 6 15.53 71.23 31.86
N TRP A 7 16.55 70.43 32.21
CA TRP A 7 17.10 70.20 33.57
C TRP A 7 16.24 69.35 34.55
N ASP A 8 16.78 68.49 35.42
CA ASP A 8 18.20 68.24 35.75
C ASP A 8 18.53 66.79 36.23
N VAL A 9 19.82 66.47 36.35
CA VAL A 9 20.39 65.17 36.78
C VAL A 9 21.54 65.37 37.76
N GLU A 10 21.58 64.65 38.89
CA GLU A 10 22.83 64.43 39.63
C GLU A 10 22.91 63.06 40.37
N ASN A 11 24.09 62.45 40.25
CA ASN A 11 24.96 61.81 41.27
C ASN A 11 24.34 61.23 42.57
N GLY A 12 24.73 60.05 43.07
CA GLY A 12 25.81 59.13 42.70
C GLY A 12 26.92 59.03 43.75
N ILE A 13 26.93 57.96 44.56
CA ILE A 13 28.00 57.59 45.51
C ILE A 13 28.16 56.05 45.52
N SER A 14 29.40 55.57 45.61
CA SER A 14 29.74 54.15 45.76
C SER A 14 30.83 53.96 46.82
N ILE A 15 30.65 52.99 47.73
CA ILE A 15 31.68 52.59 48.72
C ILE A 15 31.66 51.06 48.85
N ASN A 16 32.84 50.43 48.80
CA ASN A 16 33.04 48.99 48.88
C ASN A 16 33.12 48.47 50.33
N GLY A 17 32.78 47.19 50.53
CA GLY A 17 33.03 46.45 51.77
C GLY A 17 33.03 44.94 51.57
N SER A 18 34.22 44.32 51.57
CA SER A 18 34.43 42.87 51.65
C SER A 18 34.34 42.39 53.12
N SER A 19 34.22 41.12 53.51
CA SER A 19 34.20 39.80 52.86
C SER A 19 33.81 38.73 53.90
N HIS A 20 33.16 37.61 53.51
CA HIS A 20 33.47 36.21 53.92
C HIS A 20 32.40 35.19 53.45
N GLU A 21 32.68 33.89 53.66
CA GLU A 21 32.17 32.70 52.97
C GLU A 21 30.72 32.24 53.28
N PRO A 22 30.12 31.37 52.42
CA PRO A 22 28.74 30.90 52.57
C PRO A 22 28.56 29.71 53.54
N ILE A 23 27.54 29.79 54.40
CA ILE A 23 27.17 28.71 55.32
C ILE A 23 26.04 27.84 54.73
N LYS A 24 26.25 26.53 54.68
CA LYS A 24 25.24 25.53 54.28
C LYS A 24 24.20 25.37 55.38
N LEU A 25 22.91 25.59 55.07
CA LEU A 25 21.83 25.34 56.04
C LEU A 25 21.24 23.93 55.87
N THR A 26 21.48 23.08 56.86
CA THR A 26 20.96 21.72 56.97
C THR A 26 19.42 21.72 57.09
N LYS A 27 18.72 20.90 56.31
CA LYS A 27 17.29 20.59 56.54
C LYS A 27 17.16 19.22 57.21
N THR A 28 16.54 19.20 58.39
CA THR A 28 16.38 18.03 59.25
C THR A 28 15.28 17.08 58.75
N ALA A 29 15.47 15.78 58.98
CA ALA A 29 14.51 14.76 58.60
C ALA A 29 13.38 14.63 59.65
N HIS A 30 12.19 15.15 59.33
CA HIS A 30 10.95 14.81 60.03
C HIS A 30 9.74 14.90 59.09
N ASN A 31 9.54 13.84 58.30
CA ASN A 31 8.22 13.41 57.81
C ASN A 31 8.34 11.97 57.27
N LEU A 32 7.95 11.01 58.09
CA LEU A 32 7.86 9.59 57.73
C LEU A 32 6.48 9.31 57.12
N SER A 33 6.45 8.59 56.00
CA SER A 33 5.28 7.81 55.57
C SER A 33 5.74 6.55 54.84
N CYS A 34 4.95 5.48 54.90
CA CYS A 34 5.44 4.11 54.73
C CYS A 34 5.18 3.52 53.35
N SER A 35 6.24 3.13 52.61
CA SER A 35 6.11 2.21 51.45
C SER A 35 7.40 1.47 51.04
N SER A 36 8.34 1.22 51.95
CA SER A 36 9.51 0.37 51.67
C SER A 36 9.34 -1.04 52.25
N LEU A 37 8.77 -2.00 51.48
CA LEU A 37 8.96 -3.45 51.74
C LEU A 37 8.51 -4.40 50.60
N ARG A 38 9.12 -4.33 49.40
CA ARG A 38 9.20 -5.53 48.53
C ARG A 38 10.52 -5.64 47.77
N LYS A 39 11.34 -6.59 48.23
CA LYS A 39 12.66 -7.04 47.74
C LYS A 39 13.05 -6.62 46.31
N LYS A 40 14.19 -5.94 46.19
CA LYS A 40 15.11 -6.19 45.08
C LYS A 40 15.55 -7.66 45.14
N SER A 41 15.41 -8.38 44.04
CA SER A 41 16.04 -9.69 43.83
C SER A 41 16.78 -9.64 42.50
N ASN A 42 18.11 -9.62 42.55
CA ASN A 42 18.96 -9.50 41.36
C ASN A 42 18.85 -10.76 40.48
N PRO A 43 18.47 -10.66 39.19
CA PRO A 43 18.62 -11.73 38.21
C PRO A 43 20.00 -11.62 37.53
N ALA A 44 21.06 -11.47 38.32
CA ALA A 44 22.42 -11.20 37.86
C ALA A 44 23.38 -12.34 38.25
N LEU A 45 23.06 -13.56 37.83
CA LEU A 45 23.98 -14.70 37.64
C LEU A 45 23.24 -15.83 36.90
N ALA A 46 23.98 -16.64 36.14
CA ALA A 46 23.54 -17.89 35.52
C ALA A 46 22.33 -17.84 34.55
N LEU A 47 22.49 -17.12 33.42
CA LEU A 47 22.19 -17.73 32.12
C LEU A 47 23.29 -17.38 31.11
N ASN A 48 23.51 -18.23 30.12
CA ASN A 48 24.80 -18.33 29.43
C ASN A 48 25.07 -17.23 28.38
N SER A 49 26.34 -17.05 28.00
CA SER A 49 26.78 -16.06 27.00
C SER A 49 26.44 -16.50 25.57
N GLY A 50 25.16 -16.36 25.19
CA GLY A 50 24.63 -16.72 23.88
C GLY A 50 23.11 -16.47 23.81
N SER A 51 22.60 -15.43 23.13
CA SER A 51 23.30 -14.40 22.37
C SER A 51 22.62 -13.04 22.57
N VAL A 52 23.40 -11.97 22.72
CA VAL A 52 22.88 -10.58 22.78
C VAL A 52 22.10 -10.26 21.50
N TRP A 53 22.61 -10.68 20.34
CA TRP A 53 21.93 -10.66 19.05
C TRP A 53 20.54 -11.32 19.07
N LEU A 54 20.41 -12.48 19.72
CA LEU A 54 19.13 -13.20 19.78
C LEU A 54 18.15 -12.54 20.76
N LYS A 55 18.65 -11.84 21.80
CA LYS A 55 17.81 -10.96 22.63
C LYS A 55 17.33 -9.73 21.87
N HIS A 56 18.18 -9.08 21.07
CA HIS A 56 17.74 -8.00 20.18
C HIS A 56 16.71 -8.50 19.18
N ILE A 57 16.91 -9.65 18.53
CA ILE A 57 15.89 -10.24 17.67
C ILE A 57 14.58 -10.50 18.42
N LEU A 58 14.62 -11.01 19.65
CA LEU A 58 13.40 -11.24 20.43
C LEU A 58 12.69 -9.95 20.85
N ILE A 59 13.43 -8.89 21.14
CA ILE A 59 12.89 -7.56 21.50
C ILE A 59 12.31 -6.90 20.25
N ASN A 60 13.07 -6.78 19.16
CA ASN A 60 12.58 -6.24 17.88
C ASN A 60 11.37 -7.03 17.36
N LEU A 61 11.36 -8.37 17.53
CA LEU A 61 10.19 -9.21 17.22
C LEU A 61 9.00 -8.85 18.12
N GLN A 62 9.21 -8.65 19.43
CA GLN A 62 8.15 -8.26 20.36
C GLN A 62 7.58 -6.86 20.02
N GLU A 63 8.44 -5.89 19.68
CA GLU A 63 8.07 -4.54 19.22
C GLU A 63 7.17 -4.63 17.98
N VAL A 64 7.61 -5.31 16.93
CA VAL A 64 6.89 -5.43 15.64
C VAL A 64 5.59 -6.24 15.78
N VAL A 65 5.56 -7.26 16.65
CA VAL A 65 4.39 -8.13 16.88
C VAL A 65 3.31 -7.45 17.74
N LEU A 66 3.67 -6.63 18.74
CA LEU A 66 2.71 -6.03 19.67
C LEU A 66 2.42 -4.54 19.42
N GLY A 67 3.31 -3.79 18.77
CA GLY A 67 3.11 -2.37 18.47
C GLY A 67 1.93 -2.12 17.52
N THR A 68 1.74 -3.02 16.54
CA THR A 68 0.56 -2.95 15.66
C THR A 68 -0.68 -3.53 16.34
N LYS A 69 -1.80 -2.79 16.31
CA LYS A 69 -3.13 -3.28 16.78
C LYS A 69 -3.74 -4.37 15.87
N ILE A 70 -2.92 -5.00 15.04
CA ILE A 70 -3.22 -6.11 14.12
C ILE A 70 -2.93 -7.47 14.80
N CYS A 71 -2.71 -7.49 16.12
CA CYS A 71 -2.39 -8.69 16.91
C CYS A 71 -3.39 -9.86 16.74
N LEU A 72 -4.66 -9.60 16.37
CA LEU A 72 -5.62 -10.65 15.97
C LEU A 72 -5.18 -11.45 14.72
N LEU A 73 -4.51 -10.81 13.77
CA LEU A 73 -3.90 -11.49 12.63
C LEU A 73 -2.56 -12.15 13.00
N PHE A 74 -1.86 -11.67 14.03
CA PHE A 74 -0.71 -12.40 14.59
C PHE A 74 -1.12 -13.71 15.25
N LEU A 75 -2.30 -13.82 15.86
CA LEU A 75 -2.83 -15.13 16.29
C LEU A 75 -3.04 -16.09 15.10
N ALA A 76 -3.30 -15.55 13.90
CA ALA A 76 -3.34 -16.34 12.68
C ALA A 76 -1.95 -16.82 12.22
N ILE A 77 -0.82 -16.38 12.80
CA ILE A 77 0.51 -16.91 12.45
C ILE A 77 0.81 -18.25 13.17
N PRO A 78 0.64 -18.41 14.50
CA PRO A 78 0.58 -19.74 15.11
C PRO A 78 -0.49 -20.62 14.49
N LEU A 79 -1.66 -20.06 14.13
CA LEU A 79 -2.71 -20.81 13.45
C LEU A 79 -2.30 -21.24 12.04
N ALA A 80 -1.54 -20.42 11.30
CA ALA A 80 -0.96 -20.77 9.99
C ALA A 80 0.24 -21.72 10.12
N ILE A 81 0.93 -21.78 11.26
CA ILE A 81 1.96 -22.78 11.55
C ILE A 81 1.32 -24.13 11.95
N VAL A 82 0.17 -24.12 12.62
CA VAL A 82 -0.65 -25.32 12.86
C VAL A 82 -1.37 -25.76 11.57
N ALA A 83 -1.81 -24.83 10.74
CA ALA A 83 -2.33 -25.11 9.40
C ALA A 83 -1.21 -25.43 8.39
N ARG A 84 0.07 -25.16 8.67
CA ARG A 84 1.21 -25.72 7.91
C ARG A 84 1.32 -27.25 8.09
N THR A 85 0.68 -27.81 9.12
CA THR A 85 0.45 -29.26 9.28
C THR A 85 -0.92 -29.74 8.78
N TYR A 86 -1.81 -28.85 8.30
CA TYR A 86 -3.20 -29.16 7.91
C TYR A 86 -3.76 -28.35 6.70
N ASP A 87 -2.86 -27.82 5.85
CA ASP A 87 -3.07 -27.18 4.54
C ASP A 87 -4.01 -25.94 4.44
N PHE A 88 -3.71 -24.85 5.18
CA PHE A 88 -4.27 -23.49 4.94
C PHE A 88 -3.30 -22.38 5.41
N GLY A 89 -3.44 -21.12 4.95
CA GLY A 89 -2.59 -20.00 5.42
C GLY A 89 -2.91 -18.59 4.86
N SER A 90 -2.21 -17.57 5.38
CA SER A 90 -2.09 -16.17 4.87
C SER A 90 -1.09 -15.39 5.73
N VAL A 91 -0.17 -14.59 5.15
CA VAL A 91 0.93 -13.90 5.92
C VAL A 91 1.30 -12.49 5.37
N SER A 92 0.39 -11.78 4.72
CA SER A 92 0.70 -10.58 3.93
C SER A 92 1.20 -9.35 4.71
N VAL A 93 0.97 -9.27 6.03
CA VAL A 93 1.15 -8.01 6.81
C VAL A 93 2.61 -7.63 7.10
N LEU A 94 3.52 -8.60 7.23
CA LEU A 94 4.92 -8.30 7.59
C LEU A 94 5.68 -7.51 6.51
N PHE A 95 5.24 -7.61 5.25
CA PHE A 95 6.00 -7.13 4.10
C PHE A 95 6.17 -5.60 4.05
N LEU A 96 5.19 -4.83 4.53
CA LEU A 96 5.23 -3.36 4.44
C LEU A 96 6.14 -2.69 5.45
N VAL A 97 6.24 -3.21 6.68
CA VAL A 97 7.09 -2.60 7.73
C VAL A 97 8.54 -2.54 7.24
N TYR A 98 8.99 -3.58 6.54
CA TYR A 98 10.33 -3.63 5.94
C TYR A 98 10.46 -2.86 4.61
N ARG A 99 9.36 -2.46 3.94
CA ARG A 99 9.41 -1.63 2.71
C ARG A 99 9.87 -0.21 3.02
N TRP A 100 9.15 0.47 3.92
CA TRP A 100 9.45 1.85 4.33
C TRP A 100 10.89 1.97 4.85
N GLN A 101 11.27 1.04 5.73
CA GLN A 101 12.57 1.06 6.42
C GLN A 101 13.79 0.73 5.52
N ILE A 102 13.58 0.35 4.26
CA ILE A 102 14.65 0.26 3.24
C ILE A 102 14.74 1.54 2.42
N ALA A 103 13.60 2.13 2.04
CA ALA A 103 13.57 3.38 1.28
C ALA A 103 14.38 4.48 1.99
N TYR A 104 14.23 4.61 3.32
CA TYR A 104 14.97 5.53 4.18
C TYR A 104 16.51 5.44 4.06
N TYR A 105 17.08 4.25 3.78
CA TYR A 105 18.52 4.07 3.58
C TYR A 105 18.99 4.29 2.13
N THR A 106 18.09 4.64 1.21
CA THR A 106 18.38 4.77 -0.22
C THR A 106 17.88 6.09 -0.77
N GLY A 107 18.80 6.99 -1.18
CA GLY A 107 18.45 8.35 -1.61
C GLY A 107 17.37 8.39 -2.72
N PRO A 108 16.58 9.48 -2.83
CA PRO A 108 15.20 9.45 -3.33
C PRO A 108 14.96 8.74 -4.66
N THR A 109 15.85 8.89 -5.65
CA THR A 109 15.73 8.19 -6.94
C THR A 109 15.77 6.66 -6.82
N VAL A 110 16.53 6.12 -5.85
CA VAL A 110 16.64 4.68 -5.58
C VAL A 110 15.53 4.24 -4.62
N GLY A 111 15.22 5.05 -3.60
CA GLY A 111 14.11 4.81 -2.68
C GLY A 111 12.76 4.71 -3.41
N GLY A 112 12.44 5.67 -4.27
CA GLY A 112 11.22 5.66 -5.08
C GLY A 112 11.15 4.51 -6.10
N LEU A 113 12.27 4.11 -6.69
CA LEU A 113 12.31 2.95 -7.60
C LEU A 113 12.15 1.62 -6.84
N LEU A 114 12.74 1.50 -5.65
CA LEU A 114 12.49 0.38 -4.74
C LEU A 114 11.04 0.37 -4.26
N ASN A 115 10.47 1.52 -3.90
CA ASN A 115 9.07 1.63 -3.49
C ASN A 115 8.13 1.11 -4.58
N ALA A 116 8.32 1.58 -5.82
CA ALA A 116 7.49 1.19 -6.97
C ALA A 116 7.67 -0.28 -7.42
N THR A 117 8.87 -0.85 -7.24
CA THR A 117 9.17 -2.25 -7.63
C THR A 117 8.82 -3.24 -6.51
N CYS A 118 9.04 -2.86 -5.25
CA CYS A 118 8.80 -3.71 -4.09
C CYS A 118 7.36 -3.63 -3.59
N GLY A 119 6.64 -2.50 -3.68
CA GLY A 119 5.23 -2.41 -3.25
C GLY A 119 4.37 -3.51 -3.88
N ASN A 120 4.28 -3.49 -5.21
CA ASN A 120 3.53 -4.47 -6.01
C ASN A 120 4.26 -5.82 -6.19
N ALA A 121 5.27 -6.14 -5.37
CA ALA A 121 6.07 -7.36 -5.56
C ALA A 121 5.25 -8.64 -5.34
N THR A 122 4.25 -8.59 -4.44
CA THR A 122 3.35 -9.72 -4.18
C THR A 122 2.55 -10.06 -5.44
N GLU A 123 1.97 -9.07 -6.09
CA GLU A 123 1.20 -9.18 -7.32
C GLU A 123 2.08 -9.57 -8.51
N LEU A 124 3.30 -9.02 -8.60
CA LEU A 124 4.29 -9.42 -9.62
C LEU A 124 4.69 -10.90 -9.49
N ILE A 125 4.91 -11.38 -8.27
CA ILE A 125 5.21 -12.77 -7.97
C ILE A 125 4.02 -13.68 -8.30
N ILE A 126 2.81 -13.33 -7.85
CA ILE A 126 1.57 -14.06 -8.17
C ILE A 126 1.36 -14.10 -9.69
N ALA A 127 1.56 -12.99 -10.39
CA ALA A 127 1.37 -12.90 -11.83
C ALA A 127 2.40 -13.72 -12.62
N ILE A 128 3.69 -13.69 -12.25
CA ILE A 128 4.72 -14.52 -12.89
C ILE A 128 4.46 -16.00 -12.65
N LEU A 129 4.07 -16.40 -11.43
CA LEU A 129 3.73 -17.80 -11.13
C LEU A 129 2.47 -18.25 -11.86
N ALA A 130 1.43 -17.42 -11.95
CA ALA A 130 0.25 -17.69 -12.75
C ALA A 130 0.57 -17.81 -14.25
N LEU A 131 1.45 -16.97 -14.78
CA LEU A 131 1.92 -17.07 -16.16
C LEU A 131 2.68 -18.37 -16.42
N HIS A 132 3.60 -18.73 -15.51
CA HIS A 132 4.39 -19.97 -15.59
C HIS A 132 3.52 -21.23 -15.48
N GLN A 133 2.48 -21.21 -14.64
CA GLN A 133 1.48 -22.29 -14.55
C GLN A 133 0.44 -22.25 -15.71
N GLY A 134 0.54 -21.32 -16.66
CA GLY A 134 -0.39 -21.17 -17.79
C GLY A 134 -1.76 -20.59 -17.43
N LYS A 135 -1.96 -20.16 -16.18
CA LYS A 135 -3.23 -19.63 -15.62
C LYS A 135 -3.46 -18.16 -15.99
N ILE A 136 -3.39 -17.84 -17.29
CA ILE A 136 -3.51 -16.48 -17.84
C ILE A 136 -4.80 -15.78 -17.36
N SER A 137 -5.89 -16.52 -17.22
CA SER A 137 -7.15 -15.99 -16.67
C SER A 137 -7.01 -15.52 -15.22
N VAL A 138 -6.43 -16.35 -14.34
CA VAL A 138 -6.20 -16.01 -12.92
C VAL A 138 -5.30 -14.78 -12.82
N LEU A 139 -4.23 -14.71 -13.63
CA LEU A 139 -3.34 -13.56 -13.73
C LEU A 139 -4.13 -12.28 -14.07
N LYS A 140 -4.84 -12.26 -15.19
CA LYS A 140 -5.57 -11.07 -15.68
C LYS A 140 -6.65 -10.62 -14.70
N TYR A 141 -7.35 -11.57 -14.07
CA TYR A 141 -8.35 -11.28 -13.05
C TYR A 141 -7.73 -10.77 -11.74
N SER A 142 -6.57 -11.27 -11.31
CA SER A 142 -5.88 -10.82 -10.08
C SER A 142 -5.33 -9.40 -10.20
N LEU A 143 -4.71 -9.05 -11.34
CA LEU A 143 -4.20 -7.70 -11.57
C LEU A 143 -5.34 -6.68 -11.72
N LEU A 144 -6.40 -7.02 -12.47
CA LEU A 144 -7.63 -6.23 -12.52
C LEU A 144 -8.24 -6.05 -11.12
N GLY A 145 -8.31 -7.14 -10.35
CA GLY A 145 -8.84 -7.12 -8.98
C GLY A 145 -8.06 -6.19 -8.06
N SER A 146 -6.73 -6.21 -8.14
CA SER A 146 -5.87 -5.35 -7.32
C SER A 146 -6.03 -3.87 -7.69
N ILE A 147 -6.16 -3.54 -8.98
CA ILE A 147 -6.55 -2.20 -9.43
C ILE A 147 -7.93 -1.83 -8.82
N LEU A 148 -8.97 -2.66 -8.98
CA LEU A 148 -10.31 -2.37 -8.47
C LEU A 148 -10.37 -2.25 -6.94
N SER A 149 -9.59 -3.05 -6.20
CA SER A 149 -9.51 -3.00 -4.74
C SER A 149 -8.82 -1.72 -4.28
N ASN A 150 -7.64 -1.39 -4.82
CA ASN A 150 -6.94 -0.14 -4.50
C ASN A 150 -7.79 1.10 -4.84
N LEU A 151 -8.42 1.11 -6.01
CA LEU A 151 -9.25 2.20 -6.50
C LEU A 151 -10.54 2.41 -5.69
N LEU A 152 -11.30 1.35 -5.36
CA LEU A 152 -12.61 1.51 -4.71
C LEU A 152 -12.66 1.06 -3.26
N LEU A 153 -12.01 -0.05 -2.90
CA LEU A 153 -12.05 -0.59 -1.54
C LEU A 153 -11.08 0.15 -0.61
N VAL A 154 -9.82 0.34 -1.01
CA VAL A 154 -8.79 1.01 -0.19
C VAL A 154 -9.09 2.48 -0.08
N LEU A 155 -9.17 3.17 -1.22
CA LEU A 155 -9.49 4.60 -1.25
C LEU A 155 -10.87 4.85 -0.62
N GLY A 156 -11.88 4.05 -0.95
CA GLY A 156 -13.21 4.17 -0.35
C GLY A 156 -13.19 4.02 1.18
N SER A 157 -12.51 3.00 1.71
CA SER A 157 -12.33 2.82 3.16
C SER A 157 -11.55 3.97 3.79
N SER A 158 -10.52 4.48 3.12
CA SER A 158 -9.64 5.52 3.64
C SER A 158 -10.36 6.87 3.72
N LEU A 159 -11.05 7.29 2.65
CA LEU A 159 -11.87 8.51 2.66
C LEU A 159 -13.08 8.38 3.61
N PHE A 160 -13.64 7.17 3.79
CA PHE A 160 -14.73 6.91 4.73
C PHE A 160 -14.27 7.01 6.19
N CYS A 161 -13.25 6.23 6.58
CA CYS A 161 -12.73 6.20 7.94
C CYS A 161 -12.03 7.51 8.33
N GLY A 162 -11.23 8.09 7.44
CA GLY A 162 -10.59 9.40 7.63
C GLY A 162 -11.63 10.52 7.79
N GLY A 163 -12.64 10.52 6.91
CA GLY A 163 -13.74 11.49 6.96
C GLY A 163 -14.66 11.33 8.17
N LEU A 164 -14.81 10.12 8.70
CA LEU A 164 -15.53 9.87 9.97
C LEU A 164 -14.72 10.30 11.20
N ALA A 165 -13.40 10.06 11.20
CA ALA A 165 -12.52 10.49 12.28
C ALA A 165 -12.41 12.02 12.36
N ASN A 166 -12.37 12.68 11.20
CA ASN A 166 -12.16 14.12 11.06
C ASN A 166 -13.46 14.88 10.77
N LEU A 167 -14.61 14.42 11.30
CA LEU A 167 -15.96 14.94 11.01
C LEU A 167 -16.13 16.47 11.16
N SER A 168 -15.27 17.13 11.94
CA SER A 168 -15.28 18.58 12.19
C SER A 168 -14.20 19.38 11.43
N LYS A 169 -13.46 18.74 10.50
CA LYS A 169 -12.41 19.36 9.68
C LYS A 169 -12.65 19.03 8.20
N GLU A 170 -12.45 19.99 7.32
CA GLU A 170 -12.37 19.72 5.88
C GLU A 170 -11.00 19.10 5.58
N GLN A 171 -10.97 17.80 5.24
CA GLN A 171 -9.72 17.15 4.85
C GLN A 171 -9.38 17.53 3.39
N LYS A 172 -8.16 18.01 3.16
CA LYS A 172 -7.65 18.40 1.83
C LYS A 172 -6.44 17.57 1.45
N PHE A 173 -6.09 17.61 0.17
CA PHE A 173 -4.93 16.94 -0.42
C PHE A 173 -4.49 17.65 -1.71
N ASP A 174 -3.27 17.40 -2.17
CA ASP A 174 -2.78 17.94 -3.43
C ASP A 174 -3.33 17.19 -4.65
N LYS A 175 -3.81 17.99 -5.61
CA LYS A 175 -4.30 17.52 -6.91
C LYS A 175 -3.18 17.14 -7.85
N ASN A 176 -1.99 17.75 -7.76
CA ASN A 176 -0.94 17.58 -8.78
C ASN A 176 -0.55 16.10 -8.96
N GLN A 177 -0.31 15.38 -7.86
CA GLN A 177 -0.04 13.94 -7.88
C GLN A 177 -1.28 13.13 -8.31
N THR A 178 -2.46 13.52 -7.81
CA THR A 178 -3.74 12.85 -8.08
C THR A 178 -4.10 12.88 -9.57
N ASP A 179 -4.07 14.05 -10.20
CA ASP A 179 -4.44 14.28 -11.59
C ASP A 179 -3.53 13.52 -12.56
N VAL A 180 -2.22 13.46 -12.27
CA VAL A 180 -1.25 12.69 -13.06
C VAL A 180 -1.56 11.18 -13.00
N ASN A 181 -1.83 10.65 -11.81
CA ASN A 181 -2.17 9.23 -11.66
C ASN A 181 -3.54 8.89 -12.29
N VAL A 182 -4.56 9.75 -12.13
CA VAL A 182 -5.86 9.59 -12.80
C VAL A 182 -5.72 9.61 -14.33
N LEU A 183 -4.89 10.51 -14.88
CA LEU A 183 -4.63 10.57 -16.33
C LEU A 183 -3.91 9.31 -16.84
N LEU A 184 -2.96 8.77 -16.07
CA LEU A 184 -2.29 7.50 -16.37
C LEU A 184 -3.26 6.31 -16.31
N LEU A 185 -4.13 6.25 -15.31
CA LEU A 185 -5.19 5.23 -15.21
C LEU A 185 -6.18 5.32 -16.39
N LEU A 186 -6.53 6.51 -16.86
CA LEU A 186 -7.35 6.71 -18.06
C LEU A 186 -6.64 6.22 -19.34
N LEU A 187 -5.32 6.37 -19.44
CA LEU A 187 -4.54 5.75 -20.51
C LEU A 187 -4.58 4.22 -20.43
N GLY A 188 -4.52 3.65 -19.22
CA GLY A 188 -4.72 2.21 -18.99
C GLY A 188 -6.09 1.71 -19.45
N VAL A 189 -7.16 2.42 -19.07
CA VAL A 189 -8.54 2.12 -19.52
C VAL A 189 -8.63 2.15 -21.04
N LEU A 190 -8.07 3.16 -21.71
CA LEU A 190 -8.02 3.24 -23.17
C LEU A 190 -7.28 2.05 -23.79
N CYS A 191 -6.13 1.68 -23.24
CA CYS A 191 -5.31 0.56 -23.71
C CYS A 191 -5.98 -0.82 -23.56
N HIS A 192 -6.88 -1.01 -22.60
CA HIS A 192 -7.73 -2.21 -22.48
C HIS A 192 -9.01 -2.14 -23.34
N ALA A 193 -9.63 -0.97 -23.45
CA ALA A 193 -10.87 -0.78 -24.20
C ALA A 193 -10.70 -0.97 -25.71
N LEU A 194 -9.55 -0.58 -26.29
CA LEU A 194 -9.30 -0.73 -27.73
C LEU A 194 -9.27 -2.21 -28.19
N PRO A 195 -8.55 -3.15 -27.56
CA PRO A 195 -8.69 -4.59 -27.81
C PRO A 195 -10.11 -5.13 -27.63
N PHE A 196 -10.86 -4.63 -26.65
CA PHE A 196 -12.25 -5.03 -26.40
C PHE A 196 -13.19 -4.64 -27.56
N PHE A 197 -13.23 -3.35 -27.94
CA PHE A 197 -14.05 -2.89 -29.07
C PHE A 197 -13.62 -3.50 -30.41
N SER A 198 -12.32 -3.78 -30.57
CA SER A 198 -11.79 -4.50 -31.74
C SER A 198 -12.34 -5.92 -31.83
N GLN A 199 -12.62 -6.60 -30.71
CA GLN A 199 -13.26 -7.92 -30.73
C GLN A 199 -14.74 -7.81 -31.12
N SER A 200 -15.53 -6.96 -30.45
CA SER A 200 -16.97 -6.82 -30.74
C SER A 200 -17.29 -6.39 -32.18
N SER A 201 -16.30 -5.82 -32.88
CA SER A 201 -16.41 -5.43 -34.29
C SER A 201 -16.00 -6.53 -35.28
N SER A 202 -15.44 -7.66 -34.80
CA SER A 202 -14.71 -8.64 -35.61
C SER A 202 -15.46 -9.93 -35.95
N ASP A 203 -16.65 -10.17 -35.40
CA ASP A 203 -17.36 -11.47 -35.49
C ASP A 203 -17.72 -11.93 -36.93
N ALA A 204 -17.47 -11.09 -37.94
CA ALA A 204 -17.57 -11.44 -39.35
C ALA A 204 -16.33 -12.14 -39.96
N THR A 205 -15.13 -12.08 -39.35
CA THR A 205 -13.87 -12.63 -39.96
C THR A 205 -12.90 -13.27 -38.93
N GLY A 206 -13.21 -14.50 -38.54
CA GLY A 206 -12.68 -15.16 -37.33
C GLY A 206 -11.21 -15.65 -37.29
N THR A 207 -10.28 -15.19 -38.13
CA THR A 207 -8.85 -15.62 -38.06
C THR A 207 -7.83 -14.49 -38.14
N SER A 208 -8.05 -13.48 -38.99
CA SER A 208 -7.24 -12.26 -39.03
C SER A 208 -7.37 -11.41 -37.76
N SER A 209 -8.55 -11.44 -37.12
CA SER A 209 -8.85 -10.64 -35.93
C SER A 209 -7.97 -10.98 -34.72
N THR A 210 -7.88 -12.25 -34.31
CA THR A 210 -7.16 -12.64 -33.08
C THR A 210 -5.70 -12.20 -33.08
N ARG A 211 -5.00 -12.34 -34.22
CA ARG A 211 -3.60 -11.88 -34.36
C ARG A 211 -3.51 -10.35 -34.33
N SER A 212 -4.50 -9.64 -34.87
CA SER A 212 -4.57 -8.18 -34.85
C SER A 212 -4.82 -7.63 -33.44
N ILE A 213 -5.74 -8.24 -32.69
CA ILE A 213 -6.03 -7.95 -31.27
C ILE A 213 -4.78 -8.17 -30.39
N LEU A 214 -4.03 -9.24 -30.65
CA LEU A 214 -2.85 -9.59 -29.87
C LEU A 214 -1.65 -8.67 -30.22
N LEU A 215 -1.50 -8.26 -31.48
CA LEU A 215 -0.57 -7.20 -31.88
C LEU A 215 -0.94 -5.85 -31.24
N LEU A 216 -2.21 -5.46 -31.28
CA LEU A 216 -2.72 -4.25 -30.63
C LEU A 216 -2.44 -4.27 -29.13
N SER A 217 -2.66 -5.41 -28.47
CA SER A 217 -2.35 -5.58 -27.04
C SER A 217 -0.86 -5.38 -26.75
N ARG A 218 0.04 -5.93 -27.56
CA ARG A 218 1.50 -5.71 -27.42
C ARG A 218 1.90 -4.25 -27.65
N VAL A 219 1.30 -3.58 -28.63
CA VAL A 219 1.56 -2.14 -28.90
C VAL A 219 1.07 -1.29 -27.73
N SER A 220 -0.16 -1.50 -27.24
CA SER A 220 -0.68 -0.87 -26.03
C SER A 220 0.24 -1.09 -24.83
N SER A 221 0.77 -2.31 -24.64
CA SER A 221 1.70 -2.60 -23.55
C SER A 221 3.02 -1.83 -23.65
N ILE A 222 3.58 -1.68 -24.85
CA ILE A 222 4.77 -0.85 -25.08
C ILE A 222 4.47 0.63 -24.77
N VAL A 223 3.31 1.14 -25.20
CA VAL A 223 2.89 2.53 -24.92
C VAL A 223 2.74 2.78 -23.42
N MET A 224 2.09 1.87 -22.68
CA MET A 224 1.96 1.98 -21.22
C MET A 224 3.33 1.95 -20.52
N LEU A 225 4.24 1.03 -20.89
CA LEU A 225 5.59 0.99 -20.32
C LEU A 225 6.42 2.25 -20.63
N VAL A 226 6.27 2.84 -21.82
CA VAL A 226 6.91 4.13 -22.15
C VAL A 226 6.30 5.28 -21.32
N ALA A 227 4.98 5.30 -21.13
CA ALA A 227 4.32 6.26 -20.26
C ALA A 227 4.76 6.12 -18.80
N TYR A 228 4.99 4.88 -18.32
CA TYR A 228 5.52 4.62 -16.99
C TYR A 228 6.96 5.10 -16.81
N ILE A 229 7.83 4.88 -17.79
CA ILE A 229 9.22 5.40 -17.76
C ILE A 229 9.23 6.93 -17.78
N ALA A 230 8.32 7.55 -18.55
CA ALA A 230 8.14 9.01 -18.53
C ALA A 230 7.59 9.50 -17.18
N TYR A 231 6.67 8.77 -16.54
CA TYR A 231 6.16 9.05 -15.20
C TYR A 231 7.25 8.92 -14.12
N LEU A 232 8.10 7.88 -14.15
CA LEU A 232 9.23 7.76 -13.23
C LEU A 232 10.24 8.91 -13.42
N PHE A 233 10.47 9.38 -14.65
CA PHE A 233 11.29 10.57 -14.90
C PHE A 233 10.61 11.88 -14.45
N PHE A 234 9.27 11.94 -14.51
CA PHE A 234 8.49 13.03 -13.95
C PHE A 234 8.67 13.08 -12.42
N GLN A 235 8.31 12.00 -11.74
CA GLN A 235 8.36 11.80 -10.29
C GLN A 235 9.78 11.96 -9.72
N LEU A 236 10.75 11.18 -10.19
CA LEU A 236 12.07 11.05 -9.54
C LEU A 236 13.09 12.13 -9.95
N LYS A 237 12.70 13.15 -10.72
CA LYS A 237 13.65 14.17 -11.21
C LYS A 237 13.09 15.54 -11.56
N THR A 238 12.00 15.63 -12.33
CA THR A 238 11.54 16.95 -12.82
C THR A 238 10.54 17.63 -11.90
N HIS A 239 9.75 16.86 -11.17
CA HIS A 239 8.70 17.33 -10.26
C HIS A 239 8.77 16.62 -8.90
N GLN A 240 9.99 16.33 -8.44
CA GLN A 240 10.27 15.62 -7.18
C GLN A 240 9.54 16.27 -5.98
N GLN A 241 9.50 17.60 -5.95
CA GLN A 241 8.73 18.43 -5.01
C GLN A 241 7.24 18.07 -4.83
N PHE A 242 6.59 17.39 -5.79
CA PHE A 242 5.20 16.90 -5.66
C PHE A 242 5.09 15.54 -4.96
N PHE A 243 6.21 14.97 -4.54
CA PHE A 243 6.32 13.64 -3.93
C PHE A 243 7.17 13.68 -2.65
N ASP A 244 8.28 14.44 -2.65
CA ASP A 244 9.12 14.64 -1.45
C ASP A 244 8.30 15.17 -0.26
N ALA A 245 7.36 16.09 -0.51
CA ALA A 245 6.50 16.66 0.53
C ALA A 245 5.61 15.63 1.26
N GLN A 246 5.29 14.48 0.64
CA GLN A 246 4.59 13.38 1.32
C GLN A 246 5.54 12.55 2.21
N GLU A 247 6.82 12.47 1.85
CA GLU A 247 7.84 11.81 2.66
C GLU A 247 8.20 12.72 3.86
N GLU A 248 8.32 14.04 3.67
CA GLU A 248 8.48 15.02 4.77
C GLU A 248 7.23 15.07 5.71
N GLU A 249 6.00 15.07 5.18
CA GLU A 249 4.79 14.93 6.02
C GLU A 249 4.69 13.58 6.74
N SER A 250 5.39 12.54 6.26
CA SER A 250 5.54 11.28 7.01
C SER A 250 6.37 11.55 8.26
N GLU A 251 7.61 12.01 8.07
CA GLU A 251 8.64 12.10 9.12
C GLU A 251 8.34 13.20 10.16
N GLU A 252 7.97 14.43 9.76
CA GLU A 252 7.74 15.55 10.71
C GLU A 252 6.67 15.25 11.76
N ASN A 253 5.68 14.42 11.40
CA ASN A 253 4.55 14.08 12.27
C ASN A 253 4.68 12.66 12.87
N GLU A 254 5.87 12.08 12.81
CA GLU A 254 6.29 10.95 13.65
C GLU A 254 7.14 11.42 14.85
N GLU A 255 7.57 12.69 14.88
CA GLU A 255 8.24 13.30 16.05
C GLU A 255 7.35 13.40 17.31
N GLU A 256 6.01 13.34 17.18
CA GLU A 256 5.09 13.22 18.33
C GLU A 256 4.93 11.77 18.85
N GLU A 257 5.47 10.74 18.17
CA GLU A 257 5.41 9.31 18.55
C GLU A 257 6.82 8.67 18.63
N GLU A 258 7.71 9.20 19.48
CA GLU A 258 9.05 8.65 19.85
C GLU A 258 10.02 8.31 18.69
N GLU A 259 10.51 9.32 17.95
CA GLU A 259 11.68 9.27 17.03
C GLU A 259 11.85 7.93 16.23
N GLU A 260 11.20 7.77 15.08
CA GLU A 260 11.38 6.63 14.14
C GLU A 260 12.77 6.60 13.44
N LYS A 261 13.85 6.64 14.23
CA LYS A 261 15.20 6.26 13.80
C LYS A 261 15.18 4.80 13.39
N ALA A 262 15.38 4.54 12.11
CA ALA A 262 15.27 3.22 11.47
C ALA A 262 15.77 2.05 12.35
N VAL A 263 14.80 1.39 12.99
CA VAL A 263 14.98 0.46 14.13
C VAL A 263 15.81 -0.79 13.77
N ILE A 264 15.91 -1.09 12.49
CA ILE A 264 16.78 -2.13 11.93
C ILE A 264 17.82 -1.51 11.01
N GLY A 265 19.08 -1.94 11.14
CA GLY A 265 20.15 -1.54 10.21
C GLY A 265 19.94 -2.14 8.81
N PHE A 266 20.41 -1.44 7.77
CA PHE A 266 20.26 -1.80 6.35
C PHE A 266 20.39 -3.31 6.03
N TRP A 267 21.42 -4.00 6.54
CA TRP A 267 21.62 -5.44 6.30
C TRP A 267 20.53 -6.33 6.92
N SER A 268 19.96 -5.92 8.05
CA SER A 268 18.80 -6.59 8.66
C SER A 268 17.53 -6.32 7.83
N ALA A 269 17.34 -5.10 7.35
CA ALA A 269 16.24 -4.74 6.46
C ALA A 269 16.27 -5.56 5.16
N LEU A 270 17.42 -5.57 4.48
CA LEU A 270 17.65 -6.34 3.26
C LEU A 270 17.45 -7.85 3.47
N SER A 271 17.92 -8.40 4.59
CA SER A 271 17.70 -9.82 4.92
C SER A 271 16.23 -10.14 5.18
N TRP A 272 15.48 -9.22 5.80
CA TRP A 272 14.03 -9.37 6.00
C TRP A 272 13.25 -9.23 4.70
N LEU A 273 13.60 -8.28 3.82
CA LEU A 273 13.00 -8.14 2.50
C LEU A 273 13.18 -9.43 1.69
N VAL A 274 14.42 -9.91 1.52
CA VAL A 274 14.69 -11.14 0.77
C VAL A 274 13.99 -12.36 1.39
N GLY A 275 13.99 -12.47 2.72
CA GLY A 275 13.30 -13.54 3.44
C GLY A 275 11.77 -13.52 3.26
N MET A 276 11.15 -12.34 3.34
CA MET A 276 9.72 -12.17 3.11
C MET A 276 9.34 -12.36 1.64
N THR A 277 10.10 -11.82 0.69
CA THR A 277 9.90 -12.03 -0.75
C THR A 277 9.98 -13.52 -1.11
N ALA A 278 10.93 -14.27 -0.54
CA ALA A 278 11.01 -15.72 -0.73
C ALA A 278 9.83 -16.48 -0.10
N LEU A 279 9.38 -16.07 1.09
CA LEU A 279 8.18 -16.65 1.72
C LEU A 279 6.91 -16.35 0.92
N THR A 280 6.75 -15.12 0.44
CA THR A 280 5.65 -14.71 -0.46
C THR A 280 5.67 -15.56 -1.73
N ALA A 281 6.82 -15.75 -2.39
CA ALA A 281 6.92 -16.60 -3.57
C ALA A 281 6.47 -18.05 -3.32
N LEU A 282 6.90 -18.66 -2.21
CA LEU A 282 6.45 -20.01 -1.83
C LEU A 282 4.93 -20.05 -1.59
N LEU A 283 4.38 -19.09 -0.84
CA LEU A 283 2.93 -19.04 -0.56
C LEU A 283 2.10 -18.75 -1.83
N SER A 284 2.59 -17.90 -2.72
CA SER A 284 1.94 -17.55 -3.99
C SER A 284 1.79 -18.76 -4.92
N GLU A 285 2.73 -19.71 -4.91
CA GLU A 285 2.62 -20.94 -5.70
C GLU A 285 1.42 -21.78 -5.25
N TYR A 286 1.23 -21.95 -3.93
CA TYR A 286 0.05 -22.62 -3.37
C TYR A 286 -1.25 -21.86 -3.66
N VAL A 287 -1.27 -20.53 -3.53
CA VAL A 287 -2.46 -19.71 -3.81
C VAL A 287 -2.87 -19.82 -5.28
N VAL A 288 -1.95 -19.63 -6.23
CA VAL A 288 -2.22 -19.77 -7.66
C VAL A 288 -2.61 -21.21 -8.01
N GLY A 289 -1.98 -22.20 -7.36
CA GLY A 289 -2.33 -23.61 -7.51
C GLY A 289 -3.77 -23.92 -7.08
N THR A 290 -4.20 -23.41 -5.92
CA THR A 290 -5.48 -23.75 -5.27
C THR A 290 -6.69 -22.97 -5.75
N VAL A 291 -6.54 -21.79 -6.38
CA VAL A 291 -7.66 -20.95 -6.85
C VAL A 291 -8.73 -21.71 -7.67
N GLU A 292 -8.32 -22.62 -8.55
CA GLU A 292 -9.26 -23.40 -9.38
C GLU A 292 -9.93 -24.54 -8.60
N ALA A 293 -9.21 -25.15 -7.65
CA ALA A 293 -9.76 -26.17 -6.76
C ALA A 293 -10.76 -25.56 -5.74
N ALA A 294 -10.45 -24.38 -5.19
CA ALA A 294 -11.37 -23.64 -4.33
C ALA A 294 -12.62 -23.19 -5.09
N SER A 295 -12.47 -22.73 -6.34
CA SER A 295 -13.59 -22.41 -7.23
C SER A 295 -14.53 -23.61 -7.44
N SER A 296 -13.98 -24.80 -7.72
CA SER A 296 -14.79 -26.01 -7.91
C SER A 296 -15.41 -26.55 -6.62
N LEU A 297 -14.73 -26.41 -5.48
CA LEU A 297 -15.21 -26.88 -4.17
C LEU A 297 -16.30 -25.97 -3.57
N TRP A 298 -16.18 -24.65 -3.75
CA TRP A 298 -17.13 -23.68 -3.18
C TRP A 298 -18.29 -23.35 -4.15
N GLY A 299 -18.20 -23.76 -5.42
CA GLY A 299 -19.19 -23.42 -6.45
C GLY A 299 -19.17 -21.94 -6.88
N ILE A 300 -18.07 -21.23 -6.58
CA ILE A 300 -17.89 -19.80 -6.83
C ILE A 300 -17.01 -19.60 -8.07
N SER A 301 -17.30 -18.60 -8.89
CA SER A 301 -16.56 -18.38 -10.14
C SER A 301 -15.07 -18.05 -9.89
N THR A 302 -14.17 -18.61 -10.71
CA THR A 302 -12.73 -18.29 -10.67
C THR A 302 -12.49 -16.79 -10.87
N ARG A 303 -13.38 -16.10 -11.59
CA ARG A 303 -13.42 -14.63 -11.71
C ARG A 303 -13.62 -13.97 -10.35
N PHE A 304 -14.70 -14.27 -9.63
CA PHE A 304 -14.95 -13.69 -8.30
C PHE A 304 -13.78 -13.93 -7.35
N LEU A 305 -13.27 -15.17 -7.30
CA LEU A 305 -12.17 -15.53 -6.42
C LEU A 305 -10.88 -14.74 -6.73
N SER A 306 -10.59 -14.50 -8.02
CA SER A 306 -9.38 -13.81 -8.47
C SER A 306 -9.51 -12.28 -8.48
N VAL A 307 -10.69 -11.73 -8.84
CA VAL A 307 -10.93 -10.27 -8.89
C VAL A 307 -11.25 -9.69 -7.51
N ILE A 308 -11.94 -10.44 -6.64
CA ILE A 308 -12.45 -9.92 -5.36
C ILE A 308 -11.68 -10.46 -4.16
N LEU A 309 -11.56 -11.78 -3.98
CA LEU A 309 -10.96 -12.33 -2.75
C LEU A 309 -9.43 -12.21 -2.73
N LEU A 310 -8.76 -12.59 -3.81
CA LEU A 310 -7.29 -12.64 -3.88
C LEU A 310 -6.63 -11.28 -3.60
N PRO A 311 -7.08 -10.13 -4.14
CA PRO A 311 -6.47 -8.83 -3.84
C PRO A 311 -6.74 -8.38 -2.40
N ILE A 312 -7.93 -8.65 -1.85
CA ILE A 312 -8.24 -8.34 -0.44
C ILE A 312 -7.23 -9.00 0.51
N VAL A 313 -6.75 -10.21 0.18
CA VAL A 313 -5.74 -10.93 0.97
C VAL A 313 -4.32 -10.50 0.64
N GLY A 314 -3.97 -10.29 -0.64
CA GLY A 314 -2.65 -9.84 -1.07
C GLY A 314 -2.30 -8.45 -0.53
N ASN A 315 -3.21 -7.50 -0.72
CA ASN A 315 -3.01 -6.08 -0.48
C ASN A 315 -3.51 -5.66 0.92
N ALA A 316 -4.01 -6.58 1.75
CA ALA A 316 -4.54 -6.35 3.11
C ALA A 316 -3.69 -5.42 3.99
N ALA A 317 -2.36 -5.49 3.83
CA ALA A 317 -1.41 -4.65 4.53
C ALA A 317 -1.47 -3.18 4.06
N GLU A 318 -1.53 -2.95 2.74
CA GLU A 318 -1.59 -1.60 2.14
C GLU A 318 -2.94 -0.96 2.43
N HIS A 319 -4.00 -1.78 2.42
CA HIS A 319 -5.34 -1.40 2.84
C HIS A 319 -5.31 -0.84 4.27
N ALA A 320 -4.69 -1.55 5.21
CA ALA A 320 -4.58 -1.12 6.60
C ALA A 320 -3.74 0.17 6.75
N GLY A 321 -2.59 0.26 6.06
CA GLY A 321 -1.72 1.44 6.08
C GLY A 321 -2.43 2.70 5.58
N ALA A 322 -3.05 2.65 4.39
CA ALA A 322 -3.77 3.78 3.81
C ALA A 322 -4.91 4.28 4.73
N ILE A 323 -5.69 3.36 5.30
CA ILE A 323 -6.77 3.69 6.26
C ILE A 323 -6.21 4.37 7.52
N ILE A 324 -5.06 3.92 8.03
CA ILE A 324 -4.41 4.51 9.21
C ILE A 324 -3.91 5.94 8.91
N PHE A 325 -3.27 6.17 7.76
CA PHE A 325 -2.82 7.51 7.36
C PHE A 325 -4.01 8.47 7.16
N ALA A 326 -5.08 8.04 6.50
CA ALA A 326 -6.29 8.83 6.34
C ALA A 326 -6.99 9.14 7.68
N TYR A 327 -6.96 8.19 8.64
CA TYR A 327 -7.45 8.39 10.01
C TYR A 327 -6.59 9.43 10.76
N LYS A 328 -5.26 9.33 10.68
CA LYS A 328 -4.28 10.34 11.15
C LYS A 328 -4.31 11.67 10.34
N ASN A 329 -5.29 11.85 9.44
CA ASN A 329 -5.47 13.03 8.59
C ASN A 329 -4.36 13.28 7.54
N LYS A 330 -3.41 12.35 7.36
CA LYS A 330 -2.42 12.37 6.27
C LYS A 330 -3.03 11.77 4.99
N LEU A 331 -3.96 12.50 4.35
CA LEU A 331 -4.68 11.99 3.18
C LEU A 331 -3.80 11.82 1.95
N ASP A 332 -2.83 12.70 1.75
CA ASP A 332 -1.89 12.67 0.64
C ASP A 332 -1.11 11.36 0.59
N ILE A 333 -0.55 10.92 1.72
CA ILE A 333 0.11 9.61 1.85
C ILE A 333 -0.88 8.47 1.57
N SER A 334 -2.12 8.55 2.07
CA SER A 334 -3.16 7.55 1.80
C SER A 334 -3.53 7.46 0.31
N LEU A 335 -3.56 8.59 -0.39
CA LEU A 335 -3.81 8.69 -1.83
C LEU A 335 -2.62 8.16 -2.62
N GLY A 336 -1.40 8.55 -2.25
CA GLY A 336 -0.15 8.07 -2.86
C GLY A 336 -0.01 6.55 -2.79
N VAL A 337 -0.35 5.94 -1.65
CA VAL A 337 -0.40 4.47 -1.49
C VAL A 337 -1.46 3.86 -2.42
N ALA A 338 -2.74 4.25 -2.27
CA ALA A 338 -3.83 3.58 -2.98
C ALA A 338 -3.82 3.83 -4.51
N LEU A 339 -3.75 5.10 -4.90
CA LEU A 339 -3.81 5.53 -6.30
C LEU A 339 -2.48 5.26 -7.04
N GLY A 340 -1.34 5.40 -6.34
CA GLY A 340 -0.02 5.04 -6.88
C GLY A 340 0.13 3.54 -7.14
N SER A 341 -0.26 2.70 -6.18
CA SER A 341 -0.28 1.23 -6.33
C SER A 341 -1.19 0.81 -7.49
N ALA A 342 -2.42 1.33 -7.57
CA ALA A 342 -3.32 1.08 -8.72
C ALA A 342 -2.71 1.50 -10.08
N THR A 343 -2.04 2.65 -10.14
CA THR A 343 -1.42 3.18 -11.37
C THR A 343 -0.20 2.36 -11.79
N GLN A 344 0.64 1.94 -10.83
CA GLN A 344 1.77 1.03 -11.06
C GLN A 344 1.28 -0.33 -11.56
N ILE A 345 0.23 -0.90 -10.97
CA ILE A 345 -0.33 -2.18 -11.43
C ILE A 345 -0.87 -2.05 -12.87
N SER A 346 -1.61 -0.98 -13.18
CA SER A 346 -2.21 -0.80 -14.50
C SER A 346 -1.20 -0.47 -15.61
N ILE A 347 -0.21 0.39 -15.36
CA ILE A 347 0.63 1.01 -16.40
C ILE A 347 2.05 0.41 -16.44
N PHE A 348 2.47 -0.29 -15.39
CA PHE A 348 3.72 -1.06 -15.36
C PHE A 348 3.48 -2.57 -15.31
N LEU A 349 2.75 -3.08 -14.31
CA LEU A 349 2.71 -4.52 -14.04
C LEU A 349 1.95 -5.31 -15.11
N VAL A 350 0.71 -4.93 -15.41
CA VAL A 350 -0.11 -5.55 -16.47
C VAL A 350 0.61 -5.60 -17.83
N PRO A 351 1.18 -4.50 -18.36
CA PRO A 351 1.91 -4.57 -19.62
C PRO A 351 3.24 -5.31 -19.53
N LEU A 352 3.96 -5.26 -18.39
CA LEU A 352 5.16 -6.08 -18.19
C LEU A 352 4.82 -7.57 -18.31
N CYS A 353 3.70 -8.04 -17.74
CA CYS A 353 3.24 -9.42 -17.90
C CYS A 353 2.98 -9.80 -19.37
N VAL A 354 2.42 -8.90 -20.19
CA VAL A 354 2.22 -9.15 -21.63
C VAL A 354 3.54 -9.26 -22.38
N ILE A 355 4.56 -8.46 -22.02
CA ILE A 355 5.89 -8.55 -22.62
C ILE A 355 6.63 -9.82 -22.18
N ILE A 356 6.57 -10.19 -20.88
CA ILE A 356 7.14 -11.45 -20.37
C ILE A 356 6.47 -12.64 -21.06
N ALA A 357 5.14 -12.65 -21.18
CA ALA A 357 4.41 -13.69 -21.90
C ALA A 357 4.86 -13.82 -23.36
N TRP A 358 5.04 -12.69 -24.07
CA TRP A 358 5.55 -12.69 -25.44
C TRP A 358 6.96 -13.30 -25.53
N ILE A 359 7.87 -12.97 -24.59
CA ILE A 359 9.22 -13.56 -24.51
C ILE A 359 9.15 -15.07 -24.23
N MET A 360 8.20 -15.51 -23.39
CA MET A 360 7.92 -16.93 -23.10
C MET A 360 7.15 -17.65 -24.23
N HIS A 361 6.89 -17.00 -25.37
CA HIS A 361 6.04 -17.50 -26.46
C HIS A 361 4.58 -17.82 -26.07
N ILE A 362 4.09 -17.27 -24.95
CA ILE A 362 2.71 -17.39 -24.47
C ILE A 362 1.84 -16.28 -25.10
N GLU A 363 0.67 -16.65 -25.61
CA GLU A 363 -0.29 -15.71 -26.20
C GLU A 363 -1.18 -15.04 -25.14
N MET A 364 -0.57 -14.18 -24.32
CA MET A 364 -1.29 -13.24 -23.44
C MET A 364 -1.68 -11.97 -24.22
N ASP A 365 -2.91 -11.50 -24.01
CA ASP A 365 -3.44 -10.25 -24.55
C ASP A 365 -4.10 -9.40 -23.43
N LEU A 366 -4.44 -8.15 -23.75
CA LEU A 366 -5.08 -7.21 -22.81
C LEU A 366 -6.62 -7.30 -22.79
N ARG A 367 -7.25 -8.23 -23.53
CA ARG A 367 -8.72 -8.31 -23.58
C ARG A 367 -9.29 -8.68 -22.22
N LEU A 368 -10.28 -7.93 -21.79
CA LEU A 368 -11.11 -8.23 -20.63
C LEU A 368 -12.56 -8.40 -21.11
N SER A 369 -13.42 -9.05 -20.32
CA SER A 369 -14.85 -9.15 -20.64
C SER A 369 -15.54 -7.77 -20.65
N ALA A 370 -16.79 -7.72 -21.12
CA ALA A 370 -17.58 -6.49 -21.07
C ALA A 370 -17.78 -5.98 -19.64
N LEU A 371 -18.01 -6.90 -18.69
CA LEU A 371 -18.10 -6.59 -17.26
C LEU A 371 -16.77 -6.03 -16.74
N GLU A 372 -15.68 -6.78 -16.94
CA GLU A 372 -14.34 -6.43 -16.45
C GLU A 372 -13.85 -5.07 -16.98
N THR A 373 -13.98 -4.83 -18.28
CA THR A 373 -13.60 -3.57 -18.93
C THR A 373 -14.46 -2.40 -18.41
N SER A 374 -15.77 -2.62 -18.25
CA SER A 374 -16.69 -1.59 -17.74
C SER A 374 -16.43 -1.28 -16.27
N SER A 375 -16.18 -2.29 -15.43
CA SER A 375 -15.83 -2.09 -14.02
C SER A 375 -14.55 -1.29 -13.87
N PHE A 376 -13.50 -1.56 -14.67
CA PHE A 376 -12.28 -0.76 -14.64
C PHE A 376 -12.53 0.69 -15.07
N ALA A 377 -13.18 0.89 -16.22
CA ALA A 377 -13.49 2.23 -16.73
C ALA A 377 -14.34 3.06 -15.76
N LEU A 378 -15.43 2.47 -15.23
CA LEU A 378 -16.30 3.14 -14.27
C LEU A 378 -15.58 3.46 -12.96
N SER A 379 -14.69 2.59 -12.47
CA SER A 379 -13.92 2.86 -11.25
C SER A 379 -13.00 4.07 -11.40
N VAL A 380 -12.22 4.13 -12.49
CA VAL A 380 -11.33 5.26 -12.78
C VAL A 380 -12.12 6.56 -12.96
N VAL A 381 -13.25 6.52 -13.67
CA VAL A 381 -14.12 7.71 -13.85
C VAL A 381 -14.77 8.14 -12.53
N SER A 382 -15.24 7.22 -11.69
CA SER A 382 -15.79 7.55 -10.36
C SER A 382 -14.76 8.25 -9.47
N ILE A 383 -13.48 7.87 -9.57
CA ILE A 383 -12.40 8.43 -8.76
C ILE A 383 -11.93 9.76 -9.30
N ALA A 384 -11.86 9.91 -10.63
CA ALA A 384 -11.61 11.20 -11.27
C ALA A 384 -12.60 12.26 -10.76
N PHE A 385 -13.90 11.95 -10.73
CA PHE A 385 -14.91 12.86 -10.17
C PHE A 385 -14.86 12.96 -8.64
N ALA A 386 -14.58 11.88 -7.90
CA ALA A 386 -14.52 11.94 -6.43
C ALA A 386 -13.36 12.82 -5.93
N LEU A 387 -12.23 12.83 -6.64
CA LEU A 387 -11.03 13.55 -6.21
C LEU A 387 -10.87 14.95 -6.85
N GLN A 388 -11.61 15.26 -7.92
CA GLN A 388 -11.53 16.53 -8.67
C GLN A 388 -11.54 17.80 -7.79
N ASP A 389 -12.26 17.78 -6.67
CA ASP A 389 -12.39 18.93 -5.77
C ASP A 389 -11.12 19.22 -4.94
N GLY A 390 -10.28 18.22 -4.66
CA GLY A 390 -9.15 18.33 -3.72
C GLY A 390 -9.54 18.30 -2.25
N SER A 391 -10.80 17.94 -1.95
CA SER A 391 -11.30 17.74 -0.59
C SER A 391 -12.03 16.41 -0.44
N SER A 392 -11.87 15.80 0.73
CA SER A 392 -12.44 14.53 1.12
C SER A 392 -13.51 14.72 2.21
N HIS A 393 -14.50 13.85 2.17
CA HIS A 393 -15.50 13.69 3.23
C HIS A 393 -16.06 12.26 3.18
N TYR A 394 -16.54 11.74 4.31
CA TYR A 394 -16.93 10.33 4.46
C TYR A 394 -17.89 9.83 3.36
N MET A 395 -18.78 10.69 2.86
CA MET A 395 -19.73 10.32 1.79
C MET A 395 -19.06 9.96 0.46
N LYS A 396 -17.92 10.58 0.09
CA LYS A 396 -17.14 10.17 -1.09
C LYS A 396 -16.62 8.73 -0.92
N GLY A 397 -16.06 8.43 0.25
CA GLY A 397 -15.63 7.07 0.60
C GLY A 397 -16.76 6.06 0.60
N ALA A 398 -17.91 6.40 1.19
CA ALA A 398 -19.11 5.55 1.20
C ALA A 398 -19.62 5.22 -0.21
N ILE A 399 -19.60 6.19 -1.14
CA ILE A 399 -20.01 5.97 -2.53
C ILE A 399 -19.05 5.01 -3.24
N LEU A 400 -17.73 5.16 -3.07
CA LEU A 400 -16.74 4.24 -3.66
C LEU A 400 -16.88 2.81 -3.10
N LEU A 401 -17.11 2.67 -1.79
CA LEU A 401 -17.37 1.38 -1.14
C LEU A 401 -18.64 0.71 -1.65
N LEU A 402 -19.74 1.46 -1.81
CA LEU A 402 -20.98 0.95 -2.39
C LEU A 402 -20.77 0.53 -3.86
N GLY A 403 -19.97 1.30 -4.62
CA GLY A 403 -19.53 0.92 -5.97
C GLY A 403 -18.77 -0.41 -5.99
N TYR A 404 -17.81 -0.60 -5.08
CA TYR A 404 -17.07 -1.86 -4.94
C TYR A 404 -18.00 -3.04 -4.61
N MET A 405 -18.99 -2.84 -3.72
CA MET A 405 -19.96 -3.87 -3.37
C MET A 405 -20.87 -4.26 -4.54
N VAL A 406 -21.31 -3.30 -5.35
CA VAL A 406 -22.10 -3.58 -6.58
C VAL A 406 -21.25 -4.35 -7.59
N ILE A 407 -20.01 -3.93 -7.85
CA ILE A 407 -19.09 -4.61 -8.77
C ILE A 407 -18.78 -6.03 -8.27
N SER A 408 -18.46 -6.19 -6.98
CA SER A 408 -18.22 -7.50 -6.36
C SER A 408 -19.41 -8.44 -6.52
N THR A 409 -20.63 -7.92 -6.34
CA THR A 409 -21.88 -8.67 -6.53
C THR A 409 -22.08 -9.06 -8.00
N SER A 410 -21.71 -8.20 -8.95
CA SER A 410 -21.76 -8.53 -10.38
C SER A 410 -20.79 -9.64 -10.77
N PHE A 411 -19.59 -9.70 -10.16
CA PHE A 411 -18.63 -10.79 -10.39
C PHE A 411 -19.02 -12.14 -9.78
N LEU A 412 -19.89 -12.14 -8.76
CA LEU A 412 -20.36 -13.36 -8.09
C LEU A 412 -21.24 -14.21 -9.01
N PHE A 413 -22.06 -13.57 -9.85
CA PHE A 413 -22.91 -14.26 -10.81
C PHE A 413 -22.09 -14.71 -12.04
N PRO A 414 -22.23 -15.97 -12.49
CA PRO A 414 -21.69 -16.38 -13.78
C PRO A 414 -22.33 -15.59 -14.93
N GLU A 415 -21.53 -15.18 -15.92
CA GLU A 415 -22.06 -14.79 -17.22
C GLU A 415 -22.87 -15.96 -17.78
N SER A 416 -24.18 -15.78 -17.96
CA SER A 416 -25.01 -16.81 -18.56
C SER A 416 -24.64 -16.97 -20.04
N SER A 417 -24.18 -18.17 -20.40
CA SER A 417 -23.76 -18.54 -21.75
C SER A 417 -24.95 -18.56 -22.71
N THR A 418 -25.35 -17.38 -23.15
CA THR A 418 -26.49 -17.07 -24.03
C THR A 418 -26.20 -17.45 -25.49
N GLY A 419 -25.85 -18.73 -25.69
CA GLY A 419 -25.50 -19.32 -26.98
C GLY A 419 -25.89 -20.79 -27.16
N GLU A 420 -26.09 -21.57 -26.09
CA GLU A 420 -26.37 -23.03 -26.20
C GLU A 420 -27.82 -23.46 -25.95
N PHE A 421 -28.77 -22.52 -25.84
CA PHE A 421 -30.20 -22.85 -25.67
C PHE A 421 -30.90 -23.36 -26.95
N ASN A 422 -30.14 -23.81 -27.96
CA ASN A 422 -30.66 -24.24 -29.26
C ASN A 422 -29.91 -25.46 -29.85
N LYS A 423 -29.60 -26.47 -29.02
CA LYS A 423 -29.01 -27.75 -29.50
C LYS A 423 -29.35 -29.04 -28.72
N ALA A 424 -30.59 -29.14 -28.24
CA ALA A 424 -31.21 -30.40 -27.83
C ALA A 424 -32.70 -30.36 -28.20
N LYS A 425 -33.30 -31.33 -28.90
CA LYS A 425 -32.86 -32.64 -29.43
C LYS A 425 -33.47 -32.85 -30.85
N PRO A 426 -32.99 -33.85 -31.63
CA PRO A 426 -33.80 -34.44 -32.70
C PRO A 426 -35.00 -35.24 -32.16
#